data_AF-A0AAW8ID84-F1
#
_entry.id   AF-A0AAW8ID84-F1
#
_cell.length_a   1.000
_cell.length_b   1.000
_cell.length_c   1.000
_cell.angle_alpha   90.00
_cell.angle_beta   90.00
_cell.angle_gamma   90.00
#
_symmetry.space_group_name_H-M   'P 1'
#
loop_
_entity.id
_entity.type
_entity.pdbx_description
1 polymer ?
#
loop_
_entity_poly.entity_id
_entity_poly.type
_entity_poly.pdbx_seq_one_letter_code
_entity_poly.pdbx_strand_id
1 'polypeptide(L)'
;MKRLIYYPTLEPQDINWLKYALIYIDNFSPIIPKSAENKITDVFKSITDNTDLITILKPTYNQGDRASTKTLVELENIQRFPNQYRDKFNVVNIEKTLKDVGNWDYKILKEKFNMDFGDEILKRGLGIQVKEGIRTSSELGNLFMIFLSEEIAKDEKGNPITDITKYDNLTTYIRSIDINQHDVPAHFIRTIIDLSLPKNIQDIPVEKLIEFRNYSEINELRNKLNISLSNFYKSLENGTDPHQYLKFIEQNSNELAQQILLFFGGLFGVSLAASTIMSNPLSTESIKEITEGTLMSVEAISAIKSAWSSNGEKRAARKFLTKLNQI
;
A
#
# COMPACT_ATOMS: atom_id res chain seq x y z
N MET A 1 -8.34 -8.68 -6.47
CA MET A 1 -8.15 -7.21 -6.43
C MET A 1 -7.39 -6.73 -7.66
N LYS A 2 -7.42 -5.42 -7.98
CA LYS A 2 -6.44 -4.84 -8.93
C LYS A 2 -5.03 -5.09 -8.38
N ARG A 3 -4.07 -5.39 -9.25
CA ARG A 3 -2.69 -5.72 -8.88
C ARG A 3 -2.07 -4.60 -8.06
N LEU A 4 -1.55 -4.88 -6.87
CA LEU A 4 -0.91 -3.86 -6.03
C LEU A 4 0.54 -3.67 -6.48
N ILE A 5 0.94 -2.44 -6.80
CA ILE A 5 2.29 -2.13 -7.30
C ILE A 5 3.05 -1.40 -6.20
N TYR A 6 4.09 -2.02 -5.65
CA TYR A 6 4.84 -1.45 -4.54
C TYR A 6 5.96 -0.52 -5.03
N TYR A 7 6.03 0.66 -4.41
CA TYR A 7 7.03 1.71 -4.60
C TYR A 7 7.33 2.38 -3.24
N PRO A 8 8.37 3.21 -3.09
CA PRO A 8 9.41 3.58 -4.05
C PRO A 8 10.64 2.66 -4.02
N THR A 9 10.85 1.91 -2.93
CA THR A 9 12.03 1.07 -2.71
C THR A 9 11.89 -0.29 -3.38
N LEU A 10 12.93 -1.12 -3.30
CA LEU A 10 12.89 -2.50 -3.81
C LEU A 10 12.01 -3.41 -2.95
N GLU A 11 11.96 -3.14 -1.66
CA GLU A 11 11.19 -3.87 -0.64
C GLU A 11 10.61 -2.87 0.38
N PRO A 12 9.49 -3.21 1.05
CA PRO A 12 8.97 -2.49 2.21
C PRO A 12 10.07 -2.17 3.23
N GLN A 13 10.14 -0.91 3.65
CA GLN A 13 11.03 -0.45 4.71
C GLN A 13 10.48 -0.80 6.09
N ASP A 14 9.16 -0.88 6.22
CA ASP A 14 8.50 -1.31 7.44
C ASP A 14 8.27 -2.82 7.42
N ILE A 15 8.97 -3.53 8.32
CA ILE A 15 8.84 -4.98 8.45
C ILE A 15 7.45 -5.39 8.96
N ASN A 16 6.81 -4.61 9.84
CA ASN A 16 5.47 -4.90 10.34
C ASN A 16 4.44 -4.76 9.22
N TRP A 17 4.62 -3.78 8.33
CA TRP A 17 3.82 -3.69 7.10
C TRP A 17 3.90 -4.97 6.28
N LEU A 18 5.11 -5.51 6.08
CA LEU A 18 5.33 -6.77 5.35
C LEU A 18 4.72 -7.98 6.08
N LYS A 19 4.80 -8.01 7.42
CA LYS A 19 4.14 -9.04 8.25
C LYS A 19 2.61 -8.99 8.12
N TYR A 20 2.01 -7.81 8.10
CA TYR A 20 0.58 -7.66 7.85
C TYR A 20 0.20 -8.05 6.42
N ALA A 21 1.05 -7.73 5.44
CA ALA A 21 0.88 -8.15 4.05
C ALA A 21 0.83 -9.69 3.91
N LEU A 22 1.70 -10.41 4.63
CA LEU A 22 1.70 -11.88 4.67
C LEU A 22 0.36 -12.48 5.12
N ILE A 23 -0.36 -11.81 6.03
CA ILE A 23 -1.65 -12.28 6.55
C ILE A 23 -2.80 -11.95 5.57
N TYR A 24 -2.89 -10.70 5.12
CA TYR A 24 -4.13 -10.19 4.51
C TYR A 24 -4.03 -9.93 3.00
N ILE A 25 -2.86 -9.59 2.50
CA ILE A 25 -2.70 -9.20 1.09
C ILE A 25 -2.60 -10.47 0.24
N ASP A 26 -3.41 -10.53 -0.80
CA ASP A 26 -3.32 -11.59 -1.81
C ASP A 26 -1.97 -11.57 -2.52
N ASN A 27 -1.66 -10.51 -3.27
CA ASN A 27 -0.35 -10.33 -3.89
C ASN A 27 -0.02 -8.83 -4.04
N PHE A 28 1.25 -8.48 -3.87
CA PHE A 28 1.78 -7.20 -4.33
C PHE A 28 3.05 -7.38 -5.16
N SER A 29 3.35 -6.36 -5.95
CA SER A 29 4.37 -6.42 -6.97
C SER A 29 5.34 -5.24 -6.88
N PRO A 30 6.51 -5.43 -6.25
CA PRO A 30 7.54 -4.39 -6.15
C PRO A 30 8.22 -4.13 -7.49
N ILE A 31 8.60 -2.88 -7.76
CA ILE A 31 9.31 -2.47 -8.98
C ILE A 31 10.81 -2.71 -8.80
N ILE A 32 11.27 -3.92 -9.12
CA ILE A 32 12.66 -4.38 -8.97
C ILE A 32 13.26 -4.68 -10.35
N PRO A 33 14.20 -3.86 -10.84
CA PRO A 33 14.96 -4.16 -12.05
C PRO A 33 15.86 -5.39 -11.88
N LYS A 34 16.20 -6.03 -13.01
CA LYS A 34 16.97 -7.29 -13.01
C LYS A 34 18.31 -7.16 -12.30
N SER A 35 19.00 -6.03 -12.43
CA SER A 35 20.31 -5.82 -11.76
C SER A 35 20.23 -5.62 -10.25
N ALA A 36 19.03 -5.56 -9.67
CA ALA A 36 18.81 -5.33 -8.25
C ALA A 36 18.15 -6.50 -7.51
N GLU A 37 17.85 -7.60 -8.20
CA GLU A 37 17.29 -8.80 -7.58
C GLU A 37 18.21 -9.39 -6.50
N ASN A 38 19.53 -9.22 -6.64
CA ASN A 38 20.50 -9.66 -5.63
C ASN A 38 20.74 -8.65 -4.50
N LYS A 39 19.96 -7.56 -4.44
CA LYS A 39 20.09 -6.49 -3.43
C LYS A 39 18.94 -6.45 -2.43
N ILE A 40 17.96 -7.32 -2.58
CA ILE A 40 16.88 -7.50 -1.60
C ILE A 40 17.42 -8.26 -0.39
N THR A 41 16.78 -8.08 0.77
CA THR A 41 17.15 -8.78 1.99
C THR A 41 16.84 -10.27 1.92
N ASP A 42 17.55 -11.08 2.71
CA ASP A 42 17.32 -12.52 2.81
C ASP A 42 15.88 -12.84 3.28
N VAL A 43 15.32 -12.00 4.16
CA VAL A 43 13.93 -12.10 4.62
C VAL A 43 12.96 -11.90 3.46
N PHE A 44 13.13 -10.83 2.66
CA PHE A 44 12.26 -10.55 1.52
C PHE A 44 12.39 -11.63 0.43
N LYS A 45 13.61 -12.12 0.20
CA LYS A 45 13.87 -13.24 -0.69
C LYS A 45 13.17 -14.52 -0.22
N SER A 46 13.27 -14.85 1.07
CA SER A 46 12.58 -16.01 1.67
C SER A 46 11.06 -15.92 1.47
N ILE A 47 10.45 -14.76 1.67
CA ILE A 47 9.02 -14.57 1.42
C ILE A 47 8.69 -14.77 -0.07
N THR A 48 9.52 -14.21 -0.96
CA THR A 48 9.33 -14.33 -2.42
C THR A 48 9.43 -15.77 -2.89
N ASP A 49 10.35 -16.56 -2.33
CA ASP A 49 10.61 -17.94 -2.73
C ASP A 49 9.61 -18.93 -2.13
N ASN A 50 9.03 -18.64 -0.96
CA ASN A 50 8.21 -19.58 -0.18
C ASN A 50 6.72 -19.21 -0.10
N THR A 51 6.27 -18.13 -0.73
CA THR A 51 4.86 -17.71 -0.67
C THR A 51 4.38 -17.14 -2.01
N ASP A 52 3.06 -17.01 -2.14
CA ASP A 52 2.39 -16.32 -3.26
C ASP A 52 2.24 -14.80 -3.05
N LEU A 53 2.85 -14.20 -2.01
CA LEU A 53 2.65 -12.78 -1.67
C LEU A 53 3.29 -11.82 -2.67
N ILE A 54 4.46 -12.17 -3.21
CA ILE A 54 5.30 -11.22 -3.96
C ILE A 54 5.44 -11.68 -5.40
N THR A 55 5.08 -10.81 -6.34
CA THR A 55 5.40 -10.98 -7.77
C THR A 55 6.28 -9.84 -8.25
N ILE A 56 7.57 -10.07 -8.44
CA ILE A 56 8.50 -9.02 -8.87
C ILE A 56 8.07 -8.43 -10.23
N LEU A 57 7.93 -7.10 -10.28
CA LEU A 57 7.68 -6.34 -11.50
C LEU A 57 8.97 -5.71 -12.02
N LYS A 58 9.29 -6.01 -13.28
CA LYS A 58 10.41 -5.39 -13.99
C LYS A 58 9.86 -4.24 -14.83
N PRO A 59 10.33 -2.99 -14.62
CA PRO A 59 9.88 -1.89 -15.45
C PRO A 59 10.33 -2.09 -16.89
N THR A 60 9.44 -1.77 -17.83
CA THR A 60 9.80 -1.72 -19.26
C THR A 60 10.47 -0.39 -19.60
N TYR A 61 11.22 -0.37 -20.70
CA TYR A 61 11.83 0.86 -21.20
C TYR A 61 10.79 1.97 -21.40
N ASN A 62 9.65 1.67 -22.02
CA ASN A 62 8.60 2.65 -22.30
C ASN A 62 7.97 3.24 -21.02
N GLN A 63 7.79 2.42 -19.98
CA GLN A 63 7.32 2.92 -18.68
C GLN A 63 8.34 3.86 -18.05
N GLY A 64 9.63 3.50 -18.12
CA GLY A 64 10.73 4.33 -17.64
C GLY A 64 10.85 5.66 -18.39
N ASP A 65 10.71 5.62 -19.71
CA ASP A 65 10.77 6.79 -20.60
C ASP A 65 9.65 7.81 -20.32
N ARG A 66 8.40 7.33 -20.20
CA ARG A 66 7.26 8.19 -19.85
C ARG A 66 7.39 8.78 -18.44
N ALA A 67 7.83 7.98 -17.47
CA ALA A 67 8.07 8.44 -16.10
C ALA A 67 9.19 9.48 -16.02
N SER A 68 10.27 9.25 -16.77
CA SER A 68 11.41 10.16 -16.91
C SER A 68 10.96 11.53 -17.44
N THR A 69 10.20 11.53 -18.55
CA THR A 69 9.66 12.75 -19.16
C THR A 69 8.75 13.51 -18.21
N LYS A 70 7.81 12.84 -17.55
CA LYS A 70 6.91 13.46 -16.57
C LYS A 70 7.66 14.07 -15.39
N THR A 71 8.70 13.39 -14.92
CA THR A 71 9.53 13.89 -13.82
C THR A 71 10.26 15.18 -14.21
N LEU A 72 10.80 15.27 -15.42
CA LEU A 72 11.47 16.50 -15.90
C LEU A 72 10.49 17.68 -16.01
N VAL A 73 9.31 17.45 -16.58
CA VAL A 73 8.25 18.49 -16.65
C VAL A 73 7.89 18.98 -15.25
N GLU A 74 7.73 18.05 -14.31
CA GLU A 74 7.36 18.39 -12.94
C GLU A 74 8.49 19.12 -12.20
N LEU A 75 9.74 18.77 -12.47
CA LEU A 75 10.90 19.49 -11.95
C LEU A 75 10.97 20.93 -12.47
N GLU A 76 10.61 21.19 -13.72
CA GLU A 76 10.52 22.55 -14.25
C GLU A 76 9.45 23.37 -13.52
N ASN A 77 8.31 22.77 -13.21
CA ASN A 77 7.28 23.41 -12.40
C ASN A 77 7.75 23.69 -10.97
N ILE A 78 8.46 22.75 -10.35
CA ILE A 78 9.05 22.91 -9.00
C ILE A 78 10.05 24.07 -9.00
N GLN A 79 10.92 24.16 -10.01
CA GLN A 79 11.90 25.24 -10.14
C GLN A 79 11.24 26.60 -10.38
N ARG A 80 10.15 26.64 -11.15
CA ARG A 80 9.44 27.89 -11.43
C ARG A 80 8.59 28.38 -10.26
N PHE A 81 8.04 27.47 -9.46
CA PHE A 81 7.08 27.78 -8.40
C PHE A 81 7.37 27.03 -7.08
N PRO A 82 8.59 27.13 -6.51
CA PRO A 82 9.04 26.24 -5.42
C PRO A 82 8.16 26.32 -4.16
N ASN A 83 7.63 27.50 -3.84
CA ASN A 83 6.76 27.69 -2.69
C ASN A 83 5.45 26.89 -2.77
N GLN A 84 4.95 26.61 -3.98
CA GLN A 84 3.74 25.80 -4.18
C GLN A 84 3.98 24.31 -3.96
N TYR A 85 5.25 23.88 -3.89
CA TYR A 85 5.64 22.47 -3.73
C TYR A 85 6.11 22.14 -2.32
N ARG A 86 6.37 23.15 -1.49
CA ARG A 86 6.80 23.02 -0.10
C ARG A 86 5.97 21.98 0.68
N ASP A 87 4.66 22.19 0.75
CA ASP A 87 3.73 21.37 1.54
C ASP A 87 3.47 20.00 0.89
N LYS A 88 3.63 19.91 -0.44
CA LYS A 88 3.50 18.65 -1.18
C LYS A 88 4.61 17.68 -0.82
N PHE A 89 5.84 18.19 -0.70
CA PHE A 89 7.02 17.40 -0.32
C PHE A 89 7.25 17.33 1.19
N ASN A 90 6.47 18.06 2.00
CA ASN A 90 6.65 18.19 3.44
C ASN A 90 8.07 18.66 3.83
N VAL A 91 8.57 19.68 3.13
CA VAL A 91 9.89 20.29 3.37
C VAL A 91 9.74 21.78 3.61
N VAL A 92 10.77 22.47 4.10
CA VAL A 92 10.71 23.95 4.27
C VAL A 92 11.10 24.67 2.99
N ASN A 93 12.14 24.19 2.31
CA ASN A 93 12.66 24.76 1.08
C ASN A 93 13.02 23.62 0.12
N ILE A 94 12.17 23.39 -0.88
CA ILE A 94 12.35 22.29 -1.82
C ILE A 94 13.61 22.46 -2.66
N GLU A 95 13.92 23.67 -3.14
CA GLU A 95 15.10 23.89 -3.98
C GLU A 95 16.40 23.57 -3.25
N LYS A 96 16.53 24.03 -2.00
CA LYS A 96 17.66 23.70 -1.15
C LYS A 96 17.72 22.20 -0.88
N THR A 97 16.57 21.58 -0.59
CA THR A 97 16.48 20.15 -0.28
C THR A 97 16.94 19.31 -1.47
N LEU A 98 16.54 19.65 -2.70
CA LEU A 98 16.94 18.89 -3.89
C LEU A 98 18.45 18.99 -4.19
N LYS A 99 19.08 20.12 -3.86
CA LYS A 99 20.51 20.38 -4.16
C LYS A 99 21.47 20.06 -3.01
N ASP A 100 20.96 19.70 -1.84
CA ASP A 100 21.81 19.42 -0.68
C ASP A 100 22.46 18.03 -0.81
N VAL A 101 23.70 18.00 -1.27
CA VAL A 101 24.48 16.76 -1.47
C VAL A 101 24.56 15.92 -0.18
N GLY A 102 24.47 16.55 1.00
CA GLY A 102 24.45 15.85 2.28
C GLY A 102 23.24 14.95 2.49
N ASN A 103 22.15 15.17 1.75
CA ASN A 103 20.91 14.38 1.83
C ASN A 103 20.69 13.44 0.62
N TRP A 104 21.69 13.30 -0.26
CA TRP A 104 21.59 12.42 -1.43
C TRP A 104 21.79 10.95 -1.04
N ASP A 105 20.75 10.38 -0.43
CA ASP A 105 20.68 9.00 0.05
C ASP A 105 19.86 8.07 -0.86
N TYR A 106 19.18 8.63 -1.87
CA TYR A 106 18.31 7.87 -2.75
C TYR A 106 19.03 7.48 -4.05
N LYS A 107 18.87 6.22 -4.47
CA LYS A 107 19.45 5.70 -5.72
C LYS A 107 18.36 5.31 -6.71
N ILE A 108 18.27 6.05 -7.82
CA ILE A 108 17.45 5.66 -8.97
C ILE A 108 18.31 4.74 -9.85
N LEU A 109 17.85 3.51 -10.10
CA LEU A 109 18.60 2.53 -10.89
C LEU A 109 18.46 2.81 -12.39
N LYS A 110 19.55 2.66 -13.15
CA LYS A 110 19.61 2.97 -14.59
C LYS A 110 18.57 2.25 -15.45
N GLU A 111 18.14 1.07 -15.02
CA GLU A 111 17.11 0.30 -15.73
C GLU A 111 15.70 0.87 -15.56
N LYS A 112 15.51 1.86 -14.67
CA LYS A 112 14.20 2.48 -14.41
C LYS A 112 13.96 3.73 -15.27
N PHE A 113 15.01 4.41 -15.78
CA PHE A 113 14.91 5.72 -16.41
C PHE A 113 15.60 5.77 -17.78
N ASN A 114 15.27 6.76 -18.61
CA ASN A 114 15.89 6.96 -19.93
C ASN A 114 17.19 7.81 -19.84
N MET A 115 18.05 7.73 -20.85
CA MET A 115 19.36 8.42 -20.82
C MET A 115 19.23 9.93 -20.61
N ASP A 116 18.29 10.56 -21.31
CA ASP A 116 18.06 12.01 -21.27
C ASP A 116 17.71 12.53 -19.87
N PHE A 117 16.89 11.78 -19.12
CA PHE A 117 16.61 12.11 -17.72
C PHE A 117 17.88 12.07 -16.89
N GLY A 118 18.71 11.04 -17.09
CA GLY A 118 19.95 10.93 -16.35
C GLY A 118 20.87 12.12 -16.58
N ASP A 119 21.07 12.48 -17.84
CA ASP A 119 21.90 13.62 -18.24
C ASP A 119 21.35 14.94 -17.70
N GLU A 120 20.03 15.16 -17.72
CA GLU A 120 19.44 16.38 -17.17
C GLU A 120 19.52 16.47 -15.65
N ILE A 121 19.38 15.37 -14.91
CA ILE A 121 19.58 15.38 -13.46
C ILE A 121 21.02 15.78 -13.11
N LEU A 122 22.01 15.26 -13.84
CA LEU A 122 23.42 15.60 -13.65
C LEU A 122 23.71 17.06 -14.02
N LYS A 123 23.23 17.51 -15.19
CA LYS A 123 23.41 18.87 -15.69
C LYS A 123 22.81 19.94 -14.77
N ARG A 124 21.65 19.64 -14.16
CA ARG A 124 20.96 20.55 -13.22
C ARG A 124 21.57 20.52 -11.81
N GLY A 125 22.58 19.68 -11.55
CA GLY A 125 23.20 19.52 -10.23
C GLY A 125 22.23 18.94 -9.20
N LEU A 126 21.32 18.06 -9.63
CA LEU A 126 20.29 17.42 -8.80
C LEU A 126 20.65 15.98 -8.43
N GLY A 127 21.79 15.48 -8.89
CA GLY A 127 22.30 14.16 -8.55
C GLY A 127 23.74 13.96 -9.01
N ILE A 128 24.32 12.83 -8.63
CA ILE A 128 25.60 12.35 -9.17
C ILE A 128 25.43 10.99 -9.83
N GLN A 129 26.27 10.74 -10.84
CA GLN A 129 26.37 9.44 -11.47
C GLN A 129 27.02 8.45 -10.48
N VAL A 130 26.42 7.26 -10.37
CA VAL A 130 27.01 6.11 -9.68
C VAL A 130 26.99 4.90 -10.62
N LYS A 131 27.72 3.83 -10.28
CA LYS A 131 27.86 2.62 -11.12
C LYS A 131 26.53 2.03 -11.60
N GLU A 132 25.48 2.17 -10.79
CA GLU A 132 24.21 1.46 -10.95
C GLU A 132 23.06 2.38 -11.42
N GLY A 133 23.32 3.67 -11.59
CA GLY A 133 22.30 4.68 -11.87
C GLY A 133 22.70 6.04 -11.31
N ILE A 134 21.75 6.75 -10.71
CA ILE A 134 21.95 8.11 -10.19
C ILE A 134 21.65 8.14 -8.70
N ARG A 135 22.52 8.81 -7.95
CA ARG A 135 22.28 9.12 -6.54
C ARG A 135 21.80 10.56 -6.42
N THR A 136 20.69 10.76 -5.71
CA THR A 136 19.96 12.03 -5.60
C THR A 136 19.24 12.10 -4.24
N SER A 137 18.52 13.20 -3.97
CA SER A 137 17.69 13.34 -2.78
C SER A 137 16.50 12.37 -2.79
N SER A 138 16.05 11.98 -1.60
CA SER A 138 14.85 11.18 -1.44
C SER A 138 13.61 11.83 -2.05
N GLU A 139 13.50 13.16 -2.06
CA GLU A 139 12.40 13.91 -2.68
C GLU A 139 12.34 13.66 -4.20
N LEU A 140 13.46 13.82 -4.91
CA LEU A 140 13.51 13.56 -6.35
C LEU A 140 13.33 12.06 -6.66
N GLY A 141 13.97 11.19 -5.88
CA GLY A 141 13.76 9.75 -5.99
C GLY A 141 12.30 9.33 -5.89
N ASN A 142 11.57 9.87 -4.91
CA ASN A 142 10.16 9.59 -4.69
C ASN A 142 9.28 10.21 -5.78
N LEU A 143 9.55 11.45 -6.20
CA LEU A 143 8.84 12.07 -7.32
C LEU A 143 8.89 11.17 -8.56
N PHE A 144 10.09 10.73 -8.92
CA PHE A 144 10.30 9.82 -10.04
C PHE A 144 9.56 8.49 -9.86
N MET A 145 9.69 7.87 -8.69
CA MET A 145 9.06 6.57 -8.43
C MET A 145 7.52 6.64 -8.39
N ILE A 146 6.93 7.76 -7.97
CA ILE A 146 5.48 7.96 -8.05
C ILE A 146 5.06 7.92 -9.52
N PHE A 147 5.69 8.71 -10.39
CA PHE A 147 5.38 8.69 -11.83
C PHE A 147 5.61 7.31 -12.46
N LEU A 148 6.72 6.65 -12.13
CA LEU A 148 7.00 5.30 -12.64
C LEU A 148 5.92 4.31 -12.21
N SER A 149 5.50 4.36 -10.95
CA SER A 149 4.47 3.47 -10.42
C SER A 149 3.11 3.72 -11.09
N GLU A 150 2.76 4.97 -11.39
CA GLU A 150 1.53 5.31 -12.13
C GLU A 150 1.58 4.83 -13.59
N GLU A 151 2.72 4.96 -14.27
CA GLU A 151 2.87 4.46 -15.64
C GLU A 151 2.77 2.93 -15.72
N ILE A 152 3.36 2.23 -14.75
CA ILE A 152 3.21 0.78 -14.64
C ILE A 152 1.75 0.41 -14.31
N ALA A 153 1.11 1.14 -13.40
CA ALA A 153 -0.28 0.88 -13.01
C ALA A 153 -1.27 1.05 -14.16
N LYS A 154 -1.04 2.01 -15.06
CA LYS A 154 -1.86 2.17 -16.25
C LYS A 154 -1.76 0.98 -17.19
N ASP A 155 -0.54 0.53 -17.47
CA ASP A 155 -0.29 -0.60 -18.37
C ASP A 155 -0.79 -1.93 -17.78
N GLU A 156 -0.55 -2.15 -16.47
CA GLU A 156 -0.84 -3.39 -15.75
C GLU A 156 -2.23 -3.41 -15.10
N LYS A 157 -3.04 -2.35 -15.25
CA LYS A 157 -4.32 -2.16 -14.54
C LYS A 157 -4.19 -2.35 -13.02
N GLY A 158 -3.10 -1.84 -12.47
CA GLY A 158 -2.74 -1.97 -11.06
C GLY A 158 -3.07 -0.73 -10.21
N ASN A 159 -2.75 -0.80 -8.94
CA ASN A 159 -2.87 0.28 -7.96
C ASN A 159 -1.54 0.46 -7.25
N PRO A 160 -0.88 1.64 -7.35
CA PRO A 160 0.37 1.82 -6.63
C PRO A 160 0.16 2.05 -5.14
N ILE A 161 0.97 1.36 -4.34
CA ILE A 161 0.98 1.35 -2.88
C ILE A 161 2.41 1.56 -2.37
N THR A 162 2.52 2.10 -1.17
CA THR A 162 3.79 2.33 -0.46
C THR A 162 3.55 2.23 1.03
N ASP A 163 4.55 1.88 1.82
CA ASP A 163 4.58 1.95 3.28
C ASP A 163 5.20 3.28 3.79
N ILE A 164 5.62 4.18 2.89
CA ILE A 164 6.26 5.45 3.23
C ILE A 164 5.23 6.58 3.21
N THR A 165 4.78 7.02 4.38
CA THR A 165 3.75 8.09 4.52
C THR A 165 4.29 9.51 4.29
N LYS A 166 5.61 9.71 4.26
CA LYS A 166 6.24 11.04 4.13
C LYS A 166 5.76 11.80 2.88
N TYR A 167 5.44 11.08 1.81
CA TYR A 167 5.11 11.64 0.49
C TYR A 167 3.62 11.55 0.13
N ASP A 168 2.74 11.32 1.11
CA ASP A 168 1.28 11.20 0.88
C ASP A 168 0.68 12.42 0.16
N ASN A 169 1.11 13.64 0.54
CA ASN A 169 0.65 14.89 -0.09
C ASN A 169 1.08 14.97 -1.56
N LEU A 170 2.33 14.60 -1.86
CA LEU A 170 2.87 14.58 -3.22
C LEU A 170 2.14 13.56 -4.08
N THR A 171 1.97 12.35 -3.57
CA THR A 171 1.23 11.27 -4.23
C THR A 171 -0.21 11.71 -4.55
N THR A 172 -0.90 12.32 -3.58
CA THR A 172 -2.26 12.84 -3.76
C THR A 172 -2.30 13.92 -4.85
N TYR A 173 -1.35 14.85 -4.84
CA TYR A 173 -1.25 15.89 -5.85
C TYR A 173 -1.05 15.32 -7.26
N ILE A 174 -0.06 14.46 -7.47
CA ILE A 174 0.24 13.87 -8.79
C ILE A 174 -0.96 13.10 -9.33
N ARG A 175 -1.66 12.34 -8.48
CA ARG A 175 -2.84 11.57 -8.86
C ARG A 175 -4.08 12.42 -9.10
N SER A 176 -4.20 13.57 -8.45
CA SER A 176 -5.31 14.50 -8.70
C SER A 176 -5.27 15.12 -10.10
N ILE A 177 -4.09 15.15 -10.73
CA ILE A 177 -3.92 15.59 -12.12
C ILE A 177 -4.44 14.52 -13.10
N ASP A 178 -4.44 13.24 -12.69
CA ASP A 178 -4.89 12.08 -13.45
C ASP A 178 -6.35 11.71 -13.05
N ILE A 179 -7.29 12.59 -13.42
CA ILE A 179 -8.70 12.50 -13.01
C ILE A 179 -9.34 11.25 -13.64
N ASN A 180 -9.32 10.12 -12.91
CA ASN A 180 -10.23 8.98 -13.09
C ASN A 180 -10.24 7.98 -11.92
N GLN A 181 -9.77 8.35 -10.73
CA GLN A 181 -9.70 7.42 -9.59
C GLN A 181 -10.61 7.89 -8.46
N HIS A 182 -11.71 7.15 -8.28
CA HIS A 182 -12.71 7.36 -7.25
C HIS A 182 -12.25 6.66 -5.97
N ASP A 183 -12.02 7.41 -4.90
CA ASP A 183 -11.68 6.89 -3.57
C ASP A 183 -12.97 6.78 -2.72
N VAL A 184 -13.33 5.57 -2.30
CA VAL A 184 -14.44 5.22 -1.37
C VAL A 184 -13.94 4.11 -0.40
N PRO A 185 -14.67 3.79 0.68
CA PRO A 185 -14.39 4.09 2.08
C PRO A 185 -13.29 3.19 2.71
N ALA A 186 -12.02 3.62 2.68
CA ALA A 186 -10.94 2.95 3.40
C ALA A 186 -11.17 2.89 4.91
N HIS A 187 -11.92 3.83 5.49
CA HIS A 187 -12.18 3.83 6.92
C HIS A 187 -12.89 2.55 7.38
N PHE A 188 -13.85 2.07 6.59
CA PHE A 188 -14.63 0.87 6.93
C PHE A 188 -13.80 -0.41 6.86
N ILE A 189 -13.04 -0.58 5.77
CA ILE A 189 -12.15 -1.73 5.58
C ILE A 189 -11.00 -1.72 6.59
N ARG A 190 -10.53 -0.52 6.94
CA ARG A 190 -9.61 -0.31 8.06
C ARG A 190 -10.21 -0.84 9.35
N THR A 191 -11.39 -0.39 9.75
CA THR A 191 -12.03 -0.89 10.97
C THR A 191 -12.16 -2.42 11.02
N ILE A 192 -12.55 -3.08 9.92
CA ILE A 192 -12.66 -4.54 9.87
C ILE A 192 -11.30 -5.24 10.04
N ILE A 193 -10.27 -4.76 9.35
CA ILE A 193 -8.94 -5.37 9.42
C ILE A 193 -8.28 -5.07 10.76
N ASP A 194 -8.39 -3.84 11.26
CA ASP A 194 -7.91 -3.38 12.58
C ASP A 194 -8.44 -4.28 13.72
N LEU A 195 -9.71 -4.69 13.65
CA LEU A 195 -10.34 -5.56 14.66
C LEU A 195 -9.72 -6.97 14.72
N SER A 196 -9.05 -7.41 13.66
CA SER A 196 -8.53 -8.77 13.49
C SER A 196 -7.01 -8.90 13.64
N LEU A 197 -6.28 -7.80 13.88
CA LEU A 197 -4.82 -7.80 13.89
C LEU A 197 -4.21 -8.41 15.18
N PRO A 198 -3.11 -9.20 15.07
CA PRO A 198 -2.29 -9.55 16.22
C PRO A 198 -1.62 -8.29 16.80
N LYS A 199 -1.93 -7.94 18.06
CA LYS A 199 -1.38 -6.74 18.73
C LYS A 199 0.15 -6.72 18.83
N ASN A 200 0.77 -7.89 18.80
CA ASN A 200 2.22 -8.07 18.92
C ASN A 200 2.83 -8.64 17.63
N ILE A 201 2.38 -8.18 16.45
CA ILE A 201 2.92 -8.63 15.15
C ILE A 201 4.45 -8.47 15.07
N GLN A 202 5.00 -7.48 15.78
CA GLN A 202 6.44 -7.24 15.90
C GLN A 202 7.19 -8.44 16.48
N ASP A 203 6.56 -9.18 17.41
CA ASP A 203 7.16 -10.32 18.12
C ASP A 203 7.00 -11.64 17.36
N ILE A 204 6.10 -11.68 16.36
CA ILE A 204 5.88 -12.88 15.54
C ILE A 204 6.99 -12.98 14.49
N PRO A 205 7.80 -14.06 14.46
CA PRO A 205 8.82 -14.26 13.43
C PRO A 205 8.21 -14.35 12.03
N VAL A 206 8.91 -13.84 11.01
CA VAL A 206 8.43 -13.86 9.62
C VAL A 206 8.21 -15.29 9.13
N GLU A 207 9.05 -16.23 9.57
CA GLU A 207 8.98 -17.64 9.22
C GLU A 207 7.66 -18.26 9.66
N LYS A 208 7.12 -17.84 10.81
CA LYS A 208 5.81 -18.28 11.30
C LYS A 208 4.66 -17.72 10.49
N LEU A 209 4.81 -16.52 9.94
CA LEU A 209 3.83 -15.93 9.04
C LEU A 209 3.86 -16.57 7.65
N ILE A 210 5.04 -16.98 7.17
CA ILE A 210 5.19 -17.81 5.96
C ILE A 210 4.49 -19.16 6.16
N GLU A 211 4.73 -19.83 7.30
CA GLU A 211 4.08 -21.09 7.66
C GLU A 211 2.54 -20.93 7.67
N PHE A 212 2.04 -19.93 8.40
CA PHE A 212 0.61 -19.60 8.47
C PHE A 212 -0.01 -19.39 7.08
N ARG A 213 0.65 -18.61 6.24
CA ARG A 213 0.16 -18.26 4.89
C ARG A 213 0.02 -19.47 3.98
N ASN A 214 0.87 -20.48 4.15
CA ASN A 214 0.94 -21.65 3.28
C ASN A 214 -0.09 -22.75 3.63
N TYR A 215 -0.84 -22.62 4.72
CA TYR A 215 -1.99 -23.49 4.97
C TYR A 215 -3.07 -23.27 3.93
N SER A 216 -3.57 -24.35 3.33
CA SER A 216 -4.57 -24.30 2.25
C SER A 216 -5.83 -23.54 2.66
N GLU A 217 -6.32 -23.78 3.88
CA GLU A 217 -7.49 -23.09 4.44
C GLU A 217 -7.27 -21.58 4.54
N ILE A 218 -6.09 -21.14 4.97
CA ILE A 218 -5.73 -19.72 5.08
C ILE A 218 -5.66 -19.07 3.71
N ASN A 219 -5.06 -19.75 2.74
CA ASN A 219 -4.99 -19.27 1.36
C ASN A 219 -6.40 -19.10 0.77
N GLU A 220 -7.28 -20.10 0.94
CA GLU A 220 -8.67 -20.03 0.49
C GLU A 220 -9.45 -18.87 1.14
N LEU A 221 -9.35 -18.70 2.46
CA LEU A 221 -10.01 -17.62 3.21
C LEU A 221 -9.51 -16.25 2.75
N ARG A 222 -8.19 -16.08 2.62
CA ARG A 222 -7.58 -14.85 2.14
C ARG A 222 -8.06 -14.51 0.73
N ASN A 223 -8.14 -15.48 -0.16
CA ASN A 223 -8.62 -15.28 -1.53
C ASN A 223 -10.10 -14.86 -1.55
N LYS A 224 -10.96 -15.54 -0.77
CA LYS A 224 -12.38 -15.18 -0.63
C LYS A 224 -12.56 -13.76 -0.07
N LEU A 225 -11.78 -13.38 0.94
CA LEU A 225 -11.79 -12.03 1.49
C LEU A 225 -11.39 -10.99 0.44
N ASN A 226 -10.27 -11.21 -0.27
CA ASN A 226 -9.78 -10.30 -1.31
C ASN A 226 -10.73 -10.19 -2.51
N ILE A 227 -11.46 -11.27 -2.87
CA ILE A 227 -12.52 -11.24 -3.89
C ILE A 227 -13.70 -10.40 -3.40
N SER A 228 -14.15 -10.62 -2.17
CA SER A 228 -15.27 -9.87 -1.57
C SER A 228 -14.96 -8.37 -1.48
N LEU A 229 -13.74 -8.01 -1.05
CA LEU A 229 -13.24 -6.63 -1.07
C LEU A 229 -13.22 -6.07 -2.49
N SER A 230 -12.71 -6.83 -3.46
CA SER A 230 -12.65 -6.37 -4.86
C SER A 230 -14.04 -6.13 -5.45
N ASN A 231 -15.02 -6.94 -5.10
CA ASN A 231 -16.39 -6.80 -5.59
C ASN A 231 -17.10 -5.62 -4.91
N PHE A 232 -16.86 -5.43 -3.61
CA PHE A 232 -17.29 -4.24 -2.88
C PHE A 232 -16.78 -2.96 -3.54
N TYR A 233 -15.48 -2.88 -3.86
CA TYR A 233 -14.92 -1.73 -4.59
C TYR A 233 -15.57 -1.53 -5.96
N LYS A 234 -15.76 -2.60 -6.75
CA LYS A 234 -16.43 -2.51 -8.06
C LYS A 234 -17.87 -2.03 -7.95
N SER A 235 -18.63 -2.45 -6.92
CA SER A 235 -19.99 -1.96 -6.71
C SER A 235 -20.01 -0.46 -6.42
N LEU A 236 -19.05 0.03 -5.66
CA LEU A 236 -18.92 1.46 -5.37
C LEU A 236 -18.51 2.26 -6.61
N GLU A 237 -17.56 1.76 -7.41
CA GLU A 237 -17.17 2.38 -8.69
C GLU A 237 -18.35 2.46 -9.67
N ASN A 238 -19.21 1.45 -9.68
CA ASN A 238 -20.35 1.35 -10.61
C ASN A 238 -21.67 1.92 -10.06
N GLY A 239 -21.69 2.44 -8.84
CA GLY A 239 -22.90 2.95 -8.18
C GLY A 239 -23.96 1.88 -7.89
N THR A 240 -23.56 0.61 -7.76
CA THR A 240 -24.45 -0.51 -7.40
C THR A 240 -24.42 -0.80 -5.90
N ASP A 241 -25.43 -1.51 -5.39
CA ASP A 241 -25.56 -1.81 -3.96
C ASP A 241 -24.39 -2.69 -3.44
N PRO A 242 -23.57 -2.20 -2.50
CA PRO A 242 -22.47 -2.97 -1.93
C PRO A 242 -22.87 -3.91 -0.77
N HIS A 243 -24.12 -3.85 -0.27
CA HIS A 243 -24.54 -4.51 0.98
C HIS A 243 -24.26 -6.00 1.03
N GLN A 244 -24.52 -6.71 -0.06
CA GLN A 244 -24.26 -8.16 -0.13
C GLN A 244 -22.79 -8.51 0.12
N TYR A 245 -21.85 -7.68 -0.31
CA TYR A 245 -20.42 -7.93 -0.13
C TYR A 245 -19.94 -7.65 1.29
N LEU A 246 -20.61 -6.75 2.01
CA LEU A 246 -20.29 -6.46 3.41
C LEU A 246 -20.40 -7.71 4.28
N LYS A 247 -21.49 -8.46 4.13
CA LYS A 247 -21.72 -9.71 4.87
C LYS A 247 -20.64 -10.76 4.58
N PHE A 248 -20.20 -10.88 3.33
CA PHE A 248 -19.12 -11.80 2.97
C PHE A 248 -17.76 -11.34 3.49
N ILE A 249 -17.47 -10.04 3.45
CA ILE A 249 -16.23 -9.49 4.03
C ILE A 249 -16.18 -9.81 5.52
N GLU A 250 -17.26 -9.53 6.25
CA GLU A 250 -17.38 -9.80 7.68
C GLU A 250 -17.17 -11.29 8.00
N GLN A 251 -17.90 -12.18 7.34
CA GLN A 251 -17.79 -13.62 7.56
C GLN A 251 -16.35 -14.12 7.33
N ASN A 252 -15.76 -13.81 6.17
CA ASN A 252 -14.40 -14.28 5.85
C ASN A 252 -13.35 -13.65 6.76
N SER A 253 -13.57 -12.39 7.21
CA SER A 253 -12.67 -11.74 8.17
C SER A 253 -12.71 -12.39 9.55
N ASN A 254 -13.90 -12.77 10.03
CA ASN A 254 -14.08 -13.46 11.31
C ASN A 254 -13.47 -14.87 11.27
N GLU A 255 -13.69 -15.61 10.19
CA GLU A 255 -13.07 -16.93 9.98
C GLU A 255 -11.53 -16.81 9.93
N LEU A 256 -10.99 -15.82 9.22
CA LEU A 256 -9.56 -15.57 9.20
C LEU A 256 -9.01 -15.18 10.59
N ALA A 257 -9.73 -14.36 11.35
CA ALA A 257 -9.35 -13.99 12.71
C ALA A 257 -9.33 -15.20 13.66
N GLN A 258 -10.30 -16.13 13.53
CA GLN A 258 -10.30 -17.39 14.26
C GLN A 258 -9.10 -18.26 13.91
N GLN A 259 -8.73 -18.33 12.63
CA GLN A 259 -7.56 -19.09 12.22
C GLN A 259 -6.24 -18.49 12.70
N ILE A 260 -6.12 -17.16 12.67
CA ILE A 260 -5.00 -16.43 13.30
C ILE A 260 -4.91 -16.81 14.79
N LEU A 261 -6.06 -16.83 15.49
CA LEU A 261 -6.10 -17.22 16.90
C LEU A 261 -5.68 -18.66 17.15
N LEU A 262 -6.17 -19.61 16.37
CA LEU A 262 -5.85 -21.02 16.54
C LEU A 262 -4.36 -21.28 16.24
N PHE A 263 -3.82 -20.60 15.23
CA PHE A 263 -2.44 -20.78 14.82
C PHE A 263 -1.43 -20.11 15.75
N PHE A 264 -1.72 -18.89 16.20
CA PHE A 264 -0.82 -18.12 17.07
C PHE A 264 -1.17 -18.23 18.57
N GLY A 265 -2.27 -18.91 18.90
CA GLY A 265 -2.83 -19.04 20.24
C GLY A 265 -1.89 -19.74 21.22
N GLY A 266 -1.62 -19.08 22.35
CA GLY A 266 -0.80 -19.57 23.46
C GLY A 266 0.57 -18.90 23.62
N LEU A 267 1.16 -18.34 22.56
CA LEU A 267 2.52 -17.79 22.59
C LEU A 267 2.65 -16.29 22.29
N PHE A 268 1.70 -15.66 21.57
CA PHE A 268 1.92 -14.30 21.01
C PHE A 268 0.84 -13.25 21.29
N GLY A 269 -0.16 -13.53 22.14
CA GLY A 269 -1.10 -12.50 22.65
C GLY A 269 -1.92 -11.80 21.55
N VAL A 270 -2.98 -12.44 21.08
CA VAL A 270 -3.97 -11.81 20.19
C VAL A 270 -4.85 -10.86 21.02
N SER A 271 -5.41 -9.81 20.42
CA SER A 271 -6.11 -8.72 21.13
C SER A 271 -7.27 -9.19 22.04
N LEU A 272 -7.63 -8.38 23.04
CA LEU A 272 -8.72 -8.64 23.99
C LEU A 272 -10.08 -9.00 23.35
N ALA A 273 -10.38 -8.52 22.13
CA ALA A 273 -11.58 -8.90 21.38
C ALA A 273 -11.61 -10.40 21.04
N ALA A 274 -10.42 -11.01 20.97
CA ALA A 274 -10.24 -12.43 20.78
C ALA A 274 -10.19 -13.22 22.10
N SER A 275 -9.78 -12.59 23.21
CA SER A 275 -9.86 -13.21 24.54
C SER A 275 -11.30 -13.35 25.05
N THR A 276 -12.21 -12.47 24.62
CA THR A 276 -13.66 -12.61 24.85
C THR A 276 -14.29 -13.77 24.07
N ILE A 277 -13.63 -14.26 23.02
CA ILE A 277 -14.00 -15.50 22.32
C ILE A 277 -13.64 -16.74 23.18
N MET A 278 -12.62 -16.64 24.04
CA MET A 278 -12.16 -17.75 24.89
C MET A 278 -12.96 -17.95 26.19
N SER A 279 -13.66 -16.93 26.70
CA SER A 279 -14.33 -17.03 28.01
C SER A 279 -15.77 -17.55 27.97
N ASN A 280 -16.37 -17.69 26.78
CA ASN A 280 -17.71 -18.25 26.63
C ASN A 280 -17.73 -19.30 25.51
N PRO A 281 -18.25 -20.53 25.76
CA PRO A 281 -18.48 -21.47 24.68
C PRO A 281 -19.53 -20.87 23.74
N LEU A 282 -19.07 -20.52 22.54
CA LEU A 282 -19.81 -20.09 21.35
C LEU A 282 -21.34 -20.21 21.46
N SER A 283 -22.01 -19.15 21.90
CA SER A 283 -23.40 -18.90 21.50
C SER A 283 -23.38 -17.92 20.33
N THR A 284 -24.19 -18.21 19.32
CA THR A 284 -24.41 -17.37 18.14
C THR A 284 -24.88 -15.95 18.50
N GLU A 285 -25.39 -15.75 19.72
CA GLU A 285 -25.91 -14.51 20.27
C GLU A 285 -24.82 -13.53 20.69
N SER A 286 -23.69 -13.99 21.26
CA SER A 286 -22.57 -13.09 21.64
C SER A 286 -21.77 -12.60 20.43
N ILE A 287 -21.70 -13.41 19.37
CA ILE A 287 -21.18 -12.97 18.06
C ILE A 287 -22.11 -11.90 17.47
N LYS A 288 -23.43 -12.07 17.63
CA LYS A 288 -24.47 -11.14 17.20
C LYS A 288 -24.45 -9.80 17.94
N GLU A 289 -24.29 -9.76 19.25
CA GLU A 289 -24.25 -8.48 20.00
C GLU A 289 -23.02 -7.62 19.65
N ILE A 290 -21.87 -8.25 19.39
CA ILE A 290 -20.64 -7.54 19.00
C ILE A 290 -20.74 -7.05 17.55
N THR A 291 -21.34 -7.85 16.65
CA THR A 291 -21.55 -7.48 15.22
C THR A 291 -22.70 -6.50 15.03
N GLU A 292 -23.82 -6.63 15.74
CA GLU A 292 -24.96 -5.71 15.68
C GLU A 292 -24.64 -4.36 16.37
N GLY A 293 -23.83 -4.35 17.43
CA GLY A 293 -23.43 -3.13 18.13
C GLY A 293 -22.39 -2.27 17.41
N THR A 294 -21.65 -2.82 16.43
CA THR A 294 -20.60 -2.09 15.71
C THR A 294 -20.90 -1.84 14.22
N LEU A 295 -21.79 -2.60 13.57
CA LEU A 295 -21.95 -2.56 12.11
C LEU A 295 -23.35 -2.19 11.59
N MET A 296 -24.40 -2.16 12.43
CA MET A 296 -25.79 -1.93 11.98
C MET A 296 -26.50 -0.73 12.63
N SER A 297 -25.84 0.42 12.81
CA SER A 297 -26.66 1.64 12.83
C SER A 297 -27.06 1.95 11.39
N VAL A 298 -28.37 2.07 11.13
CA VAL A 298 -28.91 2.66 9.89
C VAL A 298 -28.19 3.98 9.56
N GLU A 299 -27.70 4.66 10.59
CA GLU A 299 -26.85 5.85 10.52
C GLU A 299 -25.52 5.64 9.77
N ALA A 300 -24.78 4.55 9.98
CA ALA A 300 -23.50 4.30 9.29
C ALA A 300 -23.68 4.05 7.79
N ILE A 301 -24.73 3.30 7.41
CA ILE A 301 -25.12 3.08 6.02
C ILE A 301 -25.62 4.40 5.39
N SER A 302 -26.41 5.18 6.13
CA SER A 302 -26.87 6.50 5.69
C SER A 302 -25.73 7.50 5.55
N ALA A 303 -24.69 7.41 6.40
CA ALA A 303 -23.50 8.26 6.38
C ALA A 303 -22.62 7.99 5.15
N ILE A 304 -22.49 6.72 4.75
CA ILE A 304 -21.83 6.35 3.49
C ILE A 304 -22.61 6.88 2.28
N LYS A 305 -23.95 6.81 2.33
CA LYS A 305 -24.84 7.34 1.28
C LYS A 305 -24.85 8.88 1.23
N SER A 306 -24.76 9.57 2.37
CA SER A 306 -24.79 11.03 2.46
C SER A 306 -23.42 11.68 2.18
N ALA A 307 -22.33 11.03 2.56
CA ALA A 307 -20.97 11.39 2.12
C ALA A 307 -20.81 11.24 0.59
N TRP A 308 -21.60 10.36 -0.02
CA TRP A 308 -21.63 10.15 -1.47
C TRP A 308 -22.53 11.14 -2.22
N SER A 309 -23.64 11.60 -1.62
CA SER A 309 -24.56 12.57 -2.23
C SER A 309 -24.12 14.03 -2.07
N SER A 310 -23.24 14.33 -1.11
CA SER A 310 -22.66 15.65 -0.91
C SER A 310 -21.31 15.75 -1.63
N ASN A 311 -21.16 16.73 -2.53
CA ASN A 311 -19.96 16.96 -3.34
C ASN A 311 -18.71 17.43 -2.52
N GLY A 312 -18.66 17.17 -1.21
CA GLY A 312 -17.81 17.88 -0.25
C GLY A 312 -16.48 17.22 0.12
N GLU A 313 -16.38 15.90 0.25
CA GLU A 313 -15.16 15.29 0.84
C GLU A 313 -14.77 13.97 0.18
N LYS A 314 -13.89 14.06 -0.84
CA LYS A 314 -13.43 12.95 -1.68
C LYS A 314 -11.96 12.58 -1.42
N ARG A 315 -11.62 12.04 -0.24
CA ARG A 315 -10.22 11.64 0.09
C ARG A 315 -10.12 10.51 1.14
N ALA A 316 -10.39 9.24 0.81
CA ALA A 316 -9.99 8.12 1.69
C ALA A 316 -10.21 6.70 1.11
N ALA A 317 -9.33 6.19 0.24
CA ALA A 317 -9.20 4.74 0.00
C ALA A 317 -7.75 4.21 0.07
N ARG A 318 -6.74 5.07 -0.08
CA ARG A 318 -5.32 4.63 -0.13
C ARG A 318 -4.55 4.68 1.19
N LYS A 319 -5.04 5.46 2.16
CA LYS A 319 -4.44 5.53 3.51
C LYS A 319 -4.44 4.19 4.24
N PHE A 320 -5.28 3.23 3.85
CA PHE A 320 -5.38 1.94 4.55
C PHE A 320 -4.15 1.06 4.30
N LEU A 321 -3.87 0.71 3.04
CA LEU A 321 -2.73 -0.15 2.71
C LEU A 321 -1.39 0.55 3.02
N THR A 322 -1.31 1.88 2.95
CA THR A 322 -0.09 2.62 3.27
C THR A 322 0.19 2.75 4.78
N LYS A 323 -0.79 2.44 5.63
CA LYS A 323 -0.69 2.57 7.09
C LYS A 323 -0.97 1.27 7.83
N LEU A 324 -0.74 0.11 7.20
CA LEU A 324 -0.98 -1.20 7.84
C LEU A 324 -0.27 -1.35 9.21
N ASN A 325 0.85 -0.66 9.37
CA ASN A 325 1.67 -0.58 10.60
C ASN A 325 1.21 0.48 11.63
N GLN A 326 0.43 1.49 11.24
CA GLN A 326 -0.07 2.56 12.12
C GLN A 326 -1.48 2.25 12.63
N ILE A 327 -1.80 0.96 12.70
CA ILE A 327 -3.05 0.41 13.19
C ILE A 327 -2.82 -0.11 14.60
#